data_AF-A0A3D9Q5Y6-F1
#
_entry.id   AF-A0A3D9Q5Y6-F1
#
_cell.length_a   1.000
_cell.length_b   1.000
_cell.length_c   1.000
_cell.angle_alpha   90.00
_cell.angle_beta   90.00
_cell.angle_gamma   90.00
#
_symmetry.space_group_name_H-M   'P 1'
#
loop_
_entity.id
_entity.type
_entity.pdbx_description
1 polymer ?
#
loop_
_entity_poly.entity_id
_entity_poly.type
_entity_poly.pdbx_seq_one_letter_code
_entity_poly.pdbx_strand_id
1 'polypeptide(L)'
;YFVIRLKNNTVLHQPVYRQRKRPYKHTIEQDLTCQIGSKTTLTRNRFRVVKLKDPNGNPVILATNLHRPSAERIAEIYRQRWQIEVFFRWIKQHLNVPTLFGRTPNAVYGQLYTALIVYVLLMYVYMQGNSQVHPSARLSFAEFDRLISFAALPPEWVVYLTNHLTFS
;
A
#
# COMPACT_ATOMS: atom_id res chain seq x y z
N TYR A 1 -10.28 -16.90 3.86
CA TYR A 1 -11.03 -15.63 3.72
C TYR A 1 -10.20 -14.65 2.90
N PHE A 2 -10.81 -13.74 2.15
CA PHE A 2 -10.09 -12.82 1.25
C PHE A 2 -10.60 -11.39 1.34
N VAL A 3 -9.74 -10.42 1.00
CA VAL A 3 -10.11 -9.04 0.67
C VAL A 3 -9.40 -8.69 -0.63
N ILE A 4 -10.17 -8.35 -1.67
CA ILE A 4 -9.66 -8.05 -3.00
C ILE A 4 -10.20 -6.72 -3.50
N ARG A 5 -9.43 -6.00 -4.32
CA ARG A 5 -9.90 -4.82 -5.05
C ARG A 5 -10.62 -5.25 -6.33
N LEU A 6 -11.82 -4.72 -6.55
CA LEU A 6 -12.57 -4.87 -7.79
C LEU A 6 -12.17 -3.80 -8.80
N LYS A 7 -12.28 -4.12 -10.09
CA LYS A 7 -12.14 -3.13 -11.17
C LYS A 7 -13.36 -2.19 -11.19
N ASN A 8 -13.16 -0.97 -11.66
CA ASN A 8 -14.23 0.05 -11.70
C ASN A 8 -15.43 -0.36 -12.56
N ASN A 9 -15.23 -1.22 -13.56
CA ASN A 9 -16.28 -1.74 -14.44
C ASN A 9 -16.99 -2.99 -13.89
N THR A 10 -16.75 -3.37 -12.63
CA THR A 10 -17.37 -4.56 -12.04
C THR A 10 -18.85 -4.32 -11.78
N VAL A 11 -19.71 -5.13 -12.39
CA VAL A 11 -21.17 -5.05 -12.22
C VAL A 11 -21.57 -5.69 -10.88
N LEU A 12 -22.40 -4.98 -10.13
CA LEU A 12 -22.96 -5.41 -8.84
C LEU A 12 -24.45 -5.68 -9.00
N HIS A 13 -24.88 -6.89 -8.68
CA HIS A 13 -26.28 -7.30 -8.80
C HIS A 13 -26.95 -7.39 -7.42
N GLN A 14 -28.19 -6.88 -7.35
CA GLN A 14 -29.05 -6.92 -6.16
C GLN A 14 -28.35 -6.42 -4.88
N PRO A 15 -27.86 -5.16 -4.83
CA PRO A 15 -27.16 -4.67 -3.64
C PRO A 15 -28.08 -4.58 -2.43
N VAL A 16 -27.66 -5.18 -1.31
CA VAL A 16 -28.33 -5.06 -0.01
C VAL A 16 -27.40 -4.35 0.95
N TYR A 17 -27.77 -3.13 1.35
CA TYR A 17 -26.97 -2.29 2.25
C TYR A 17 -26.99 -2.83 3.68
N ARG A 18 -25.84 -2.81 4.34
CA ARG A 18 -25.74 -3.24 5.73
C ARG A 18 -26.20 -2.12 6.67
N GLN A 19 -27.12 -2.45 7.57
CA GLN A 19 -27.50 -1.53 8.64
C GLN A 19 -26.35 -1.38 9.65
N ARG A 20 -26.09 -0.15 10.09
CA ARG A 20 -25.08 0.15 11.12
C ARG A 20 -25.71 1.00 12.22
N LYS A 21 -25.30 0.71 13.46
CA LYS A 21 -25.66 1.51 14.65
C LYS A 21 -24.85 2.81 14.75
N ARG A 22 -23.71 2.90 14.07
CA ARG A 22 -22.79 4.04 14.10
C ARG A 22 -22.45 4.46 12.68
N PRO A 23 -22.30 5.78 12.42
CA PRO A 23 -21.86 6.28 11.13
C PRO A 23 -20.50 5.69 10.75
N TYR A 24 -20.17 5.74 9.46
CA TYR A 24 -18.86 5.35 8.97
C TYR A 24 -17.80 6.27 9.56
N LYS A 25 -16.68 5.70 10.00
CA LYS A 25 -15.49 6.50 10.29
C LYS A 25 -14.67 6.65 9.02
N HIS A 26 -14.09 7.83 8.84
CA HIS A 26 -13.07 8.10 7.82
C HIS A 26 -13.63 8.00 6.39
N THR A 27 -12.90 7.30 5.51
CA THR A 27 -13.03 7.32 4.06
C THR A 27 -14.03 6.30 3.49
N ILE A 28 -14.77 5.58 4.34
CA ILE A 28 -15.76 4.58 3.90
C ILE A 28 -17.03 5.27 3.42
N GLU A 29 -17.48 4.93 2.22
CA GLU A 29 -18.69 5.50 1.62
C GLU A 29 -19.86 4.53 1.67
N GLN A 30 -19.63 3.24 1.42
CA GLN A 30 -20.69 2.23 1.35
C GLN A 30 -20.23 0.85 1.86
N ASP A 31 -21.16 0.11 2.46
CA ASP A 31 -20.99 -1.29 2.88
C ASP A 31 -22.26 -2.07 2.55
N LEU A 32 -22.14 -3.04 1.65
CA LEU A 32 -23.27 -3.77 1.09
C LEU A 32 -22.91 -5.24 0.84
N THR A 33 -23.92 -6.07 0.60
CA THR A 33 -23.74 -7.45 0.17
C THR A 33 -24.45 -7.63 -1.17
N CYS A 34 -23.77 -8.15 -2.18
CA CYS A 34 -24.29 -8.31 -3.54
C CYS A 34 -23.69 -9.53 -4.25
N GLN A 35 -24.26 -9.89 -5.39
CA GLN A 35 -23.57 -10.76 -6.35
C GLN A 35 -22.67 -9.90 -7.24
N ILE A 36 -21.51 -10.45 -7.63
CA ILE A 36 -20.46 -9.74 -8.36
C ILE A 36 -20.28 -10.43 -9.72
N GLY A 37 -20.09 -9.67 -10.79
CA GLY A 37 -19.78 -10.19 -12.12
C GLY A 37 -20.84 -9.85 -13.17
N SER A 38 -20.54 -10.16 -14.43
CA SER A 38 -21.48 -9.99 -15.56
C SER A 38 -22.48 -11.15 -15.61
N LYS A 39 -23.52 -11.07 -16.45
CA LYS A 39 -24.53 -12.15 -16.59
C LYS A 39 -23.92 -13.56 -16.77
N THR A 40 -22.81 -13.66 -17.49
CA THR A 40 -22.11 -14.94 -17.77
C THR A 40 -21.12 -15.35 -16.68
N THR A 41 -20.66 -14.42 -15.85
CA THR A 41 -19.65 -14.65 -14.79
C THR A 41 -20.20 -14.37 -13.39
N LEU A 42 -21.53 -14.31 -13.26
CA LEU A 42 -22.20 -13.90 -12.04
C LEU A 42 -21.92 -14.91 -10.92
N THR A 43 -21.46 -14.41 -9.79
CA THR A 43 -21.20 -15.27 -8.64
C THR A 43 -22.49 -15.87 -8.10
N ARG A 44 -22.51 -17.19 -7.88
CA ARG A 44 -23.62 -17.87 -7.19
C ARG A 44 -23.81 -17.31 -5.78
N ASN A 45 -22.70 -17.24 -5.03
CA ASN A 45 -22.69 -16.70 -3.68
C ASN A 45 -22.68 -15.17 -3.69
N ARG A 46 -23.25 -14.59 -2.62
CA ARG A 46 -23.18 -13.16 -2.37
C ARG A 46 -21.92 -12.83 -1.58
N PHE A 47 -21.27 -11.73 -1.94
CA PHE A 47 -20.08 -11.22 -1.28
C PHE A 47 -20.35 -9.85 -0.69
N ARG A 48 -19.62 -9.54 0.38
CA ARG A 48 -19.64 -8.18 0.94
C ARG A 48 -18.77 -7.28 0.08
N VAL A 49 -19.29 -6.12 -0.26
CA VAL A 49 -18.59 -5.06 -0.99
C VAL A 49 -18.52 -3.81 -0.12
N VAL A 50 -17.31 -3.28 0.03
CA VAL A 50 -17.04 -2.03 0.74
C VAL A 50 -16.48 -1.01 -0.26
N LYS A 51 -17.12 0.15 -0.38
CA LYS A 51 -16.62 1.27 -1.18
C LYS A 51 -16.01 2.32 -0.25
N LEU A 52 -14.82 2.79 -0.61
CA LEU A 52 -14.09 3.82 0.12
C LEU A 52 -13.30 4.69 -0.87
N LYS A 53 -12.75 5.81 -0.40
CA LYS A 53 -11.69 6.53 -1.15
C LYS A 53 -10.31 6.17 -0.61
N ASP A 54 -9.31 6.21 -1.47
CA ASP A 54 -7.91 6.16 -1.08
C ASP A 54 -7.45 7.53 -0.51
N PRO A 55 -6.22 7.65 0.01
CA PRO A 55 -5.70 8.94 0.52
C PRO A 55 -5.67 10.07 -0.53
N ASN A 56 -5.68 9.73 -1.82
CA ASN A 56 -5.68 10.68 -2.93
C ASN A 56 -7.12 11.03 -3.39
N GLY A 57 -8.14 10.49 -2.71
CA GLY A 57 -9.55 10.71 -3.05
C GLY A 57 -10.10 9.78 -4.14
N ASN A 58 -9.31 8.84 -4.67
CA ASN A 58 -9.77 7.94 -5.73
C ASN A 58 -10.68 6.84 -5.17
N PRO A 59 -11.74 6.45 -5.89
CA PRO A 59 -12.62 5.38 -5.45
C PRO A 59 -11.92 4.02 -5.46
N VAL A 60 -12.10 3.27 -4.38
CA VAL A 60 -11.65 1.89 -4.20
C VAL A 60 -12.85 1.05 -3.81
N ILE A 61 -13.07 -0.03 -4.57
CA ILE A 61 -14.13 -0.99 -4.32
C ILE A 61 -13.49 -2.30 -3.87
N LEU A 62 -13.83 -2.76 -2.68
CA LEU A 62 -13.30 -3.99 -2.08
C LEU A 62 -14.38 -5.06 -2.05
N ALA A 63 -14.04 -6.31 -2.36
CA ALA A 63 -14.89 -7.47 -2.17
C ALA A 63 -14.29 -8.45 -1.16
N THR A 64 -15.13 -9.04 -0.32
CA THR A 64 -14.70 -9.96 0.74
C THR A 64 -15.79 -10.98 1.11
N ASN A 65 -15.35 -12.13 1.62
CA ASN A 65 -16.20 -13.10 2.33
C ASN A 65 -16.16 -12.95 3.87
N LEU A 66 -15.60 -11.84 4.37
CA LEU A 66 -15.57 -11.50 5.80
C LEU A 66 -16.80 -10.67 6.19
N HIS A 67 -17.75 -11.31 6.88
CA HIS A 67 -19.00 -10.67 7.28
C HIS A 67 -18.95 -10.05 8.69
N ARG A 68 -18.15 -10.60 9.61
CA ARG A 68 -18.07 -10.15 11.01
C ARG A 68 -17.33 -8.82 11.21
N PRO A 69 -16.17 -8.55 10.59
CA PRO A 69 -15.42 -7.32 10.85
C PRO A 69 -16.16 -6.05 10.41
N SER A 70 -15.83 -4.90 11.00
CA SER A 70 -16.35 -3.60 10.52
C SER A 70 -15.80 -3.27 9.12
N ALA A 71 -16.46 -2.36 8.39
CA ALA A 71 -15.99 -1.92 7.07
C ALA A 71 -14.59 -1.29 7.16
N GLU A 72 -14.33 -0.57 8.24
CA GLU A 72 -13.05 0.03 8.58
C GLU A 72 -11.96 -1.04 8.74
N ARG A 73 -12.26 -2.15 9.41
CA ARG A 73 -11.30 -3.25 9.54
C ARG A 73 -11.03 -3.93 8.20
N ILE A 74 -12.02 -4.04 7.32
CA ILE A 74 -11.82 -4.53 5.94
C ILE A 74 -10.88 -3.61 5.16
N ALA A 75 -11.08 -2.28 5.25
CA ALA A 75 -10.20 -1.31 4.61
C ALA A 75 -8.78 -1.38 5.17
N GLU A 76 -8.61 -1.58 6.48
CA GLU A 76 -7.31 -1.74 7.11
C GLU A 76 -6.58 -3.01 6.62
N ILE A 77 -7.28 -4.15 6.55
CA ILE A 77 -6.72 -5.39 5.99
C ILE A 77 -6.26 -5.17 4.55
N TYR A 78 -7.06 -4.48 3.73
CA TYR A 78 -6.66 -4.14 2.37
C TYR A 78 -5.43 -3.23 2.34
N ARG A 79 -5.36 -2.22 3.21
CA ARG A 79 -4.20 -1.33 3.33
C ARG A 79 -2.92 -2.11 3.68
N GLN A 80 -2.99 -3.03 4.64
CA GLN A 80 -1.85 -3.88 5.02
C GLN A 80 -1.37 -4.75 3.84
N ARG A 81 -2.30 -5.36 3.10
CA ARG A 81 -1.96 -6.12 1.90
C ARG A 81 -1.28 -5.25 0.83
N TRP A 82 -1.79 -4.04 0.62
CA TRP A 82 -1.19 -3.11 -0.33
C TRP A 82 0.25 -2.73 0.05
N GLN A 83 0.56 -2.57 1.34
CA GLN A 83 1.94 -2.35 1.82
C GLN A 83 2.87 -3.52 1.45
N ILE A 84 2.38 -4.76 1.54
CA ILE A 84 3.15 -5.94 1.11
C ILE A 84 3.43 -5.90 -0.40
N GLU A 85 2.45 -5.50 -1.22
CA GLU A 85 2.63 -5.35 -2.68
C GLU A 85 3.64 -4.24 -3.03
N VAL A 86 3.60 -3.12 -2.30
CA VAL A 86 4.58 -2.02 -2.42
C VAL A 86 6.00 -2.52 -2.09
N PHE A 87 6.14 -3.29 -1.01
CA PHE A 87 7.41 -3.89 -0.60
C PHE A 87 7.98 -4.84 -1.65
N PHE A 88 7.19 -5.78 -2.17
CA PHE A 88 7.68 -6.69 -3.22
C PHE A 88 8.00 -5.98 -4.53
N ARG A 89 7.29 -4.89 -4.86
CA ARG A 89 7.63 -4.06 -6.00
C ARG A 89 8.99 -3.38 -5.79
N TRP A 90 9.23 -2.82 -4.61
CA TRP A 90 10.50 -2.19 -4.26
C TRP A 90 11.65 -3.21 -4.32
N ILE A 91 11.47 -4.41 -3.75
CA ILE A 91 12.47 -5.51 -3.82
C ILE A 91 12.80 -5.84 -5.27
N LYS A 92 11.80 -6.00 -6.14
CA LYS A 92 12.04 -6.32 -7.55
C LYS A 92 12.77 -5.19 -8.29
N GLN A 93 12.53 -3.94 -7.93
CA GLN A 93 13.25 -2.79 -8.49
C GLN A 93 14.72 -2.75 -8.04
N HIS A 94 14.99 -3.06 -6.77
CA HIS A 94 16.33 -2.99 -6.19
C HIS A 94 17.18 -4.26 -6.38
N LEU A 95 16.55 -5.42 -6.58
CA LEU A 95 17.24 -6.65 -6.98
C LEU A 95 17.62 -6.65 -8.47
N ASN A 96 17.05 -5.76 -9.28
CA ASN A 96 17.33 -5.61 -10.71
C ASN A 96 18.62 -4.81 -11.01
N VAL A 97 19.47 -4.56 -10.01
CA VAL A 97 20.85 -4.11 -10.25
C VAL A 97 21.48 -5.12 -11.20
N PRO A 98 21.99 -4.67 -12.36
CA PRO A 98 22.13 -5.47 -13.57
C PRO A 98 22.96 -6.71 -13.27
N THR A 99 22.36 -7.87 -13.45
CA THR A 99 22.92 -9.20 -13.16
C THR A 99 23.20 -9.44 -11.68
N LEU A 100 22.55 -10.46 -11.12
CA LEU A 100 22.98 -11.06 -9.85
C LEU A 100 24.50 -11.27 -9.94
N PHE A 101 25.30 -10.51 -9.18
CA PHE A 101 26.77 -10.60 -9.17
C PHE A 101 27.29 -12.04 -8.93
N GLY A 102 26.42 -12.94 -8.44
CA GLY A 102 26.58 -14.38 -8.55
C GLY A 102 25.23 -15.08 -8.71
N ARG A 103 25.17 -16.16 -9.48
CA ARG A 103 23.98 -17.02 -9.62
C ARG A 103 23.92 -18.15 -8.58
N THR A 104 24.82 -18.15 -7.60
CA THR A 104 24.83 -19.15 -6.54
C THR A 104 23.74 -18.86 -5.52
N PRO A 105 23.17 -19.89 -4.85
CA PRO A 105 22.18 -19.69 -3.80
C PRO A 105 22.63 -18.67 -2.74
N ASN A 106 23.89 -18.74 -2.31
CA ASN A 106 24.46 -17.82 -1.32
C ASN A 106 24.50 -16.36 -1.81
N ALA A 107 24.82 -16.13 -3.08
CA ALA A 107 24.80 -14.79 -3.66
C ALA A 107 23.38 -14.22 -3.73
N VAL A 108 22.39 -15.05 -4.10
CA VAL A 108 20.98 -14.68 -4.11
C VAL A 108 20.48 -14.36 -2.69
N TYR A 109 20.81 -15.19 -1.70
CA TYR A 109 20.46 -14.92 -0.30
C TYR A 109 21.12 -13.63 0.19
N GLY A 110 22.41 -13.42 -0.11
CA GLY A 110 23.12 -12.19 0.24
C GLY A 110 22.45 -10.95 -0.33
N GLN A 111 22.11 -10.96 -1.62
CA GLN A 111 21.40 -9.85 -2.27
C GLN A 111 20.02 -9.59 -1.69
N LEU A 112 19.28 -10.64 -1.36
CA LEU A 112 18.00 -10.51 -0.68
C LEU A 112 18.17 -9.86 0.70
N TYR A 113 19.11 -10.35 1.52
CA TYR A 113 19.38 -9.77 2.83
C TYR A 113 19.83 -8.30 2.74
N THR A 114 20.73 -7.97 1.82
CA THR A 114 21.15 -6.58 1.59
C THR A 114 19.98 -5.71 1.16
N ALA A 115 19.15 -6.15 0.21
CA ALA A 115 17.97 -5.40 -0.21
C ALA A 115 17.00 -5.17 0.95
N LEU A 116 16.79 -6.17 1.82
CA LEU A 116 15.96 -6.04 3.01
C LEU A 116 16.52 -5.03 4.02
N ILE A 117 17.84 -5.09 4.29
CA ILE A 117 18.51 -4.15 5.20
C ILE A 117 18.40 -2.72 4.65
N VAL A 118 18.72 -2.51 3.38
CA VAL A 118 18.63 -1.20 2.71
C VAL A 118 17.19 -0.67 2.76
N TYR A 119 16.19 -1.52 2.49
CA TYR A 119 14.78 -1.13 2.59
C TYR A 119 14.41 -0.63 3.99
N VAL A 120 14.78 -1.39 5.02
CA VAL A 120 14.45 -1.05 6.42
C VAL A 120 15.12 0.28 6.81
N LEU A 121 16.38 0.47 6.43
CA LEU A 121 17.12 1.72 6.69
C LEU A 121 16.50 2.91 5.96
N LEU A 122 16.22 2.78 4.65
CA LEU A 122 15.58 3.83 3.86
C LEU A 122 14.19 4.17 4.40
N MET A 123 13.38 3.18 4.75
CA MET A 123 12.06 3.38 5.34
C MET A 123 12.17 4.09 6.69
N TYR A 124 13.14 3.71 7.53
CA TYR A 124 13.38 4.36 8.82
C TYR A 124 13.75 5.84 8.65
N VAL A 125 14.73 6.13 7.79
CA VAL A 125 15.16 7.51 7.47
C VAL A 125 13.99 8.31 6.89
N TYR A 126 13.22 7.72 5.98
CA TYR A 126 12.03 8.33 5.42
C TYR A 126 11.00 8.69 6.49
N MET A 127 10.65 7.73 7.36
CA MET A 127 9.63 7.96 8.40
C MET A 127 10.04 9.05 9.38
N GLN A 128 11.30 9.06 9.80
CA GLN A 128 11.83 10.07 10.71
C GLN A 128 11.92 11.45 10.01
N GLY A 129 12.55 11.52 8.84
CA GLY A 129 12.69 12.75 8.08
C GLY A 129 11.35 13.38 7.72
N ASN A 130 10.41 12.61 7.19
CA ASN A 130 9.10 13.12 6.78
C ASN A 130 8.25 13.66 7.95
N SER A 131 8.56 13.24 9.19
CA SER A 131 7.94 13.75 10.41
C SER A 131 8.54 15.07 10.89
N GLN A 132 9.81 15.34 10.58
CA GLN A 132 10.58 16.49 11.06
C GLN A 132 10.71 17.62 10.04
N VAL A 133 10.75 17.30 8.74
CA VAL A 133 10.79 18.32 7.68
C VAL A 133 9.51 19.14 7.64
N HIS A 134 9.62 20.37 7.13
CA HIS A 134 8.49 21.27 6.98
C HIS A 134 7.37 20.62 6.12
N PRO A 135 6.07 20.85 6.42
CA PRO A 135 4.96 20.21 5.69
C PRO A 135 5.00 20.37 4.16
N SER A 136 5.53 21.47 3.64
CA SER A 136 5.69 21.69 2.19
C SER A 136 6.76 20.82 1.53
N ALA A 137 7.70 20.30 2.31
CA ALA A 137 8.80 19.46 1.85
C ALA A 137 8.57 17.96 2.12
N ARG A 138 7.36 17.59 2.58
CA ARG A 138 6.99 16.19 2.80
C ARG A 138 6.89 15.45 1.48
N LEU A 139 7.45 14.26 1.45
CA LEU A 139 7.47 13.40 0.26
C LEU A 139 6.68 12.12 0.53
N SER A 140 6.14 11.52 -0.52
CA SER A 140 5.81 10.09 -0.50
C SER A 140 7.09 9.26 -0.47
N PHE A 141 7.02 8.02 0.03
CA PHE A 141 8.18 7.13 0.04
C PHE A 141 8.75 6.92 -1.37
N ALA A 142 7.90 6.85 -2.40
CA ALA A 142 8.34 6.67 -3.78
C ALA A 142 9.10 7.89 -4.33
N GLU A 143 8.68 9.10 -3.96
CA GLU A 143 9.41 10.33 -4.33
C GLU A 143 10.74 10.41 -3.59
N PHE A 144 10.74 10.12 -2.29
CA PHE A 144 11.97 10.06 -1.50
C PHE A 144 12.97 9.06 -2.08
N ASP A 145 12.56 7.81 -2.31
CA ASP A 145 13.37 6.72 -2.88
C ASP A 145 13.96 7.10 -4.26
N ARG A 146 13.15 7.75 -5.09
CA ARG A 146 13.60 8.29 -6.38
C ARG A 146 14.64 9.39 -6.20
N LEU A 147 14.35 10.40 -5.38
CA LEU A 147 15.20 11.59 -5.25
C LEU A 147 16.51 11.28 -4.53
N ILE A 148 16.51 10.38 -3.53
CA ILE A 148 17.74 9.95 -2.87
C ILE A 148 18.64 9.16 -3.83
N SER A 149 18.06 8.33 -4.70
CA SER A 149 18.80 7.59 -5.73
C SER A 149 19.45 8.49 -6.78
N PHE A 150 18.84 9.66 -7.05
CA PHE A 150 19.37 10.67 -7.97
C PHE A 150 20.18 11.78 -7.27
N ALA A 151 20.41 11.69 -5.96
CA ALA A 151 21.04 12.74 -5.17
C ALA A 151 20.40 14.14 -5.36
N ALA A 152 19.07 14.17 -5.54
CA ALA A 152 18.29 15.36 -5.89
C ALA A 152 17.24 15.71 -4.82
N LEU A 153 17.54 15.41 -3.55
CA LEU A 153 16.64 15.70 -2.44
C LEU A 153 16.47 17.21 -2.20
N PRO A 154 15.29 17.66 -1.75
CA PRO A 154 15.09 19.06 -1.36
C PRO A 154 16.05 19.51 -0.25
N PRO A 155 16.38 20.80 -0.14
CA PRO A 155 17.30 21.32 0.87
C PRO A 155 16.91 20.93 2.31
N GLU A 156 15.61 20.89 2.63
CA GLU A 156 15.11 20.51 3.95
C GLU A 156 15.50 19.08 4.31
N TRP A 157 15.49 18.18 3.32
CA TRP A 157 15.95 16.80 3.49
C TRP A 157 17.46 16.72 3.59
N VAL A 158 18.20 17.51 2.81
CA VAL A 158 19.69 17.54 2.90
C VAL A 158 20.13 18.01 4.28
N VAL A 159 19.50 19.06 4.83
CA VAL A 159 19.76 19.55 6.19
C VAL A 159 19.42 18.49 7.23
N TYR A 160 18.27 17.84 7.11
CA TYR A 160 17.88 16.75 8.00
C TYR A 160 18.91 15.61 7.99
N LEU A 161 19.31 15.13 6.81
CA LEU A 161 20.26 14.03 6.69
C LEU A 161 21.63 14.42 7.24
N THR A 162 22.10 15.65 6.98
CA THR A 162 23.37 16.14 7.54
C THR A 162 23.32 16.15 9.06
N ASN A 163 22.26 16.69 9.67
CA ASN A 163 22.19 16.81 11.13
C ASN A 163 22.02 15.48 11.88
N HIS A 164 21.51 14.43 11.21
CA HIS A 164 21.14 13.17 11.86
C HIS A 164 21.93 11.94 11.40
N LEU A 165 22.68 12.01 10.29
CA LEU A 165 23.44 10.87 9.75
C LEU A 165 24.95 11.12 9.67
N THR A 166 25.44 12.35 9.81
CA THR A 166 26.88 12.56 10.00
C THR A 166 27.22 12.35 11.48
N PHE A 167 27.80 11.19 11.80
CA PHE A 167 28.45 10.97 13.08
C PHE A 167 29.64 11.92 13.19
N SER A 168 29.64 12.76 14.23
CA SER A 168 30.74 13.66 14.59
C SER A 168 31.95 12.89 15.06
#